data_AF-A0A449AI41-F1
#
_entry.id   AF-A0A449AI41-F1
#
_cell.length_a   1.000
_cell.length_b   1.000
_cell.length_c   1.000
_cell.angle_alpha   90.00
_cell.angle_beta   90.00
_cell.angle_gamma   90.00
#
_symmetry.space_group_name_H-M   'P 1'
#
loop_
_entity.id
_entity.type
_entity.pdbx_description
1 polymer ?
#
loop_
_entity_poly.entity_id
_entity_poly.type
_entity_poly.pdbx_seq_one_letter_code
_entity_poly.pdbx_strand_id
1 'polypeptide(L)'
;MKTISKEKLVNIVSSLMMIPTDKVIENILQNWNTLQKNLRFFDEVDLDNLEPMTHIDESYQIDFLRDDIEDDSYSINKKTILSNAAKSDNDFVTLNKVVK
;
A
#
# COMPACT_ATOMS: atom_id res chain seq x y z
N MET A 1 -14.88 9.36 -19.37
CA MET A 1 -13.52 9.71 -18.87
C MET A 1 -13.68 10.15 -17.43
N LYS A 2 -13.15 9.40 -16.46
CA LYS A 2 -13.22 9.84 -15.06
C LYS A 2 -12.19 10.95 -14.89
N THR A 3 -12.65 12.20 -15.00
CA THR A 3 -11.85 13.37 -14.62
C THR A 3 -11.64 13.32 -13.11
N ILE A 4 -10.40 13.47 -12.68
CA ILE A 4 -10.06 13.60 -11.27
C ILE A 4 -9.89 15.09 -10.96
N SER A 5 -10.57 15.57 -9.92
CA SER A 5 -10.35 16.94 -9.43
C SER A 5 -9.10 17.00 -8.58
N LYS A 6 -8.48 18.18 -8.51
CA LYS A 6 -7.35 18.45 -7.59
C LYS A 6 -7.69 18.04 -6.15
N GLU A 7 -8.88 18.40 -5.69
CA GLU A 7 -9.39 18.06 -4.36
C GLU A 7 -9.46 16.55 -4.12
N LYS A 8 -10.03 15.79 -5.08
CA LYS A 8 -10.10 14.34 -4.98
C LYS A 8 -8.72 13.69 -4.93
N LEU A 9 -7.77 14.22 -5.71
CA LEU A 9 -6.39 13.75 -5.68
C LEU A 9 -5.72 14.04 -4.32
N VAL A 10 -5.91 15.24 -3.77
CA VAL A 10 -5.40 15.58 -2.43
C VAL A 10 -5.94 14.60 -1.38
N ASN A 11 -7.23 14.28 -1.41
CA ASN A 11 -7.84 13.33 -0.48
C ASN A 11 -7.23 11.91 -0.60
N ILE A 12 -6.98 11.45 -1.83
CA ILE A 12 -6.31 10.16 -2.07
C ILE A 12 -4.90 10.20 -1.47
N VAL A 13 -4.12 11.24 -1.76
CA VAL A 13 -2.75 11.33 -1.26
C VAL A 13 -2.71 11.43 0.27
N SER A 14 -3.65 12.16 0.89
CA SER A 14 -3.78 12.21 2.35
C SER A 14 -4.14 10.85 2.95
N SER A 15 -4.96 10.03 2.27
CA SER A 15 -5.26 8.66 2.72
C SER A 15 -4.02 7.75 2.73
N LEU A 16 -3.00 8.09 1.94
CA LEU A 16 -1.70 7.41 1.90
C LEU A 16 -0.71 7.98 2.94
N MET A 17 -1.18 8.82 3.87
CA MET A 17 -0.37 9.50 4.89
C MET A 17 0.75 10.37 4.27
N MET A 18 0.54 10.88 3.06
CA MET A 18 1.48 11.75 2.35
C MET A 18 1.01 13.21 2.38
N ILE A 19 1.96 14.14 2.46
CA ILE A 19 1.72 15.58 2.34
C ILE A 19 2.39 16.07 1.04
N PRO A 20 1.64 16.16 -0.06
CA PRO A 20 2.19 16.54 -1.35
C PRO A 20 2.33 18.06 -1.45
N THR A 21 3.32 18.52 -2.21
CA THR A 21 3.40 19.93 -2.62
C THR A 21 2.46 20.19 -3.79
N ASP A 22 2.05 21.44 -3.99
CA ASP A 22 1.19 21.83 -5.12
C ASP A 22 1.79 21.41 -6.48
N LYS A 23 3.11 21.58 -6.66
CA LYS A 23 3.83 21.16 -7.86
C LYS A 23 3.70 19.65 -8.13
N VAL A 24 3.77 18.82 -7.07
CA VAL A 24 3.61 17.36 -7.20
C VAL A 24 2.18 17.03 -7.63
N ILE A 25 1.18 17.69 -7.03
CA ILE A 25 -0.22 17.51 -7.38
C ILE A 25 -0.48 17.86 -8.85
N GLU A 26 0.06 18.98 -9.34
CA GLU A 26 -0.08 19.41 -10.74
C GLU A 26 0.54 18.40 -11.71
N ASN A 27 1.75 17.90 -11.40
CA ASN A 27 2.40 16.88 -12.22
C ASN A 27 1.60 15.58 -12.27
N ILE A 28 1.02 15.14 -11.15
CA ILE A 28 0.17 13.94 -11.12
C ILE A 28 -1.08 14.16 -11.97
N LEU A 29 -1.72 15.33 -11.91
CA LEU A 29 -2.88 15.64 -12.75
C LEU A 29 -2.55 15.62 -14.25
N GLN A 30 -1.37 16.10 -14.63
CA GLN A 30 -0.90 16.01 -16.02
C GLN A 30 -0.71 14.55 -16.46
N ASN A 31 -0.06 13.75 -15.62
CA ASN A 31 0.21 12.34 -15.90
C ASN A 31 -1.05 11.47 -15.89
N TRP A 32 -2.06 11.85 -15.10
CA TRP A 32 -3.33 11.13 -14.98
C TRP A 32 -4.03 10.94 -16.32
N ASN A 33 -4.03 11.97 -17.17
CA ASN A 33 -4.68 11.90 -18.47
C ASN A 33 -3.98 10.88 -19.39
N THR A 34 -2.65 10.85 -19.37
CA THR A 34 -1.86 9.87 -20.12
C THR A 34 -2.13 8.46 -19.63
N LEU A 35 -2.14 8.26 -18.30
CA LEU A 35 -2.43 6.96 -17.69
C LEU A 35 -3.84 6.47 -18.08
N GLN A 36 -4.86 7.33 -17.93
CA GLN A 36 -6.25 6.99 -18.28
C GLN A 36 -6.39 6.67 -19.77
N LYS A 37 -5.65 7.33 -20.65
CA LYS A 37 -5.64 7.01 -22.08
C LYS A 37 -5.07 5.61 -22.31
N ASN A 38 -3.96 5.27 -21.68
CA ASN A 38 -3.31 3.97 -21.86
C ASN A 38 -4.15 2.82 -21.27
N LEU A 39 -4.86 3.06 -20.16
CA LEU A 39 -5.72 2.06 -19.54
C LEU A 39 -6.96 1.71 -20.38
N ARG A 40 -7.39 2.56 -21.31
CA ARG A 40 -8.52 2.24 -22.21
C ARG A 40 -8.28 1.04 -23.10
N PHE A 41 -7.02 0.66 -23.32
CA PHE A 41 -6.68 -0.58 -24.00
C PHE A 41 -7.40 -1.79 -23.38
N PHE A 42 -7.59 -1.80 -22.04
CA PHE A 42 -8.26 -2.90 -21.36
C PHE A 42 -9.78 -2.93 -21.58
N ASP A 43 -10.40 -1.82 -22.00
CA ASP A 43 -11.83 -1.79 -22.35
C ASP A 43 -12.11 -2.53 -23.67
N GLU A 44 -11.08 -2.78 -24.49
CA GLU A 44 -11.17 -3.46 -25.78
C GLU A 44 -10.94 -4.98 -25.68
N VAL A 45 -10.60 -5.48 -24.48
CA VAL A 45 -10.32 -6.91 -24.24
C VAL A 45 -11.60 -7.59 -23.75
N ASP A 46 -12.01 -8.67 -24.43
CA ASP A 46 -13.11 -9.53 -23.98
C ASP A 46 -12.65 -10.41 -22.80
N LEU A 47 -13.32 -10.26 -21.66
CA LEU A 47 -13.01 -10.93 -20.40
C LEU A 47 -14.22 -11.71 -19.84
N ASP A 48 -15.31 -11.86 -20.58
CA ASP A 48 -16.60 -12.37 -20.05
C ASP A 48 -16.52 -13.80 -19.47
N ASN A 49 -15.54 -14.59 -19.92
CA ASN A 49 -15.35 -15.98 -19.50
C ASN A 49 -14.01 -16.22 -18.79
N LEU A 50 -13.39 -15.15 -18.26
CA LEU A 50 -12.12 -15.25 -17.54
C LEU A 50 -12.31 -14.88 -16.07
N GLU A 51 -11.95 -15.79 -15.17
CA GLU A 51 -11.91 -15.48 -13.75
C GLU A 51 -10.70 -14.58 -13.42
N PRO A 52 -10.85 -13.63 -12.49
CA PRO A 52 -9.72 -12.81 -12.04
C PRO A 52 -8.63 -13.67 -11.41
N MET A 53 -7.38 -13.53 -11.89
CA MET A 53 -6.23 -14.21 -11.31
C MET A 53 -5.89 -13.61 -9.94
N THR A 54 -5.90 -14.42 -8.88
CA THR A 54 -5.53 -14.00 -7.53
C THR A 54 -4.03 -14.19 -7.25
N HIS A 55 -3.46 -15.28 -7.75
CA HIS A 55 -2.05 -15.64 -7.63
C HIS A 55 -1.54 -16.21 -8.96
N ILE A 56 -0.26 -16.00 -9.27
CA ILE A 56 0.38 -16.62 -10.43
C ILE A 56 0.54 -18.12 -10.14
N ASP A 57 0.29 -18.97 -11.14
CA ASP A 57 0.41 -20.42 -11.04
C ASP A 57 -0.41 -21.00 -9.86
N GLU A 58 -1.66 -20.54 -9.74
CA GLU A 58 -2.58 -20.91 -8.68
C GLU A 58 -2.71 -22.43 -8.58
N SER A 59 -2.01 -23.00 -7.60
CA SER A 59 -2.34 -24.30 -7.04
C SER A 59 -3.32 -24.03 -5.91
N TYR A 60 -4.47 -24.70 -5.92
CA TYR A 60 -5.47 -24.55 -4.87
C TYR A 60 -4.89 -25.01 -3.54
N GLN A 61 -4.39 -24.08 -2.71
CA GLN A 61 -3.89 -24.34 -1.37
C GLN A 61 -5.07 -24.15 -0.41
N ILE A 62 -5.73 -25.25 -0.06
CA ILE A 62 -6.99 -25.20 0.71
C ILE A 62 -6.75 -24.63 2.10
N ASP A 63 -5.58 -24.86 2.71
CA ASP A 63 -5.36 -24.54 4.11
C ASP A 63 -3.87 -24.23 4.38
N PHE A 64 -3.42 -23.01 4.10
CA PHE A 64 -2.11 -22.54 4.55
C PHE A 64 -2.19 -22.04 6.00
N LEU A 65 -2.41 -22.99 6.92
CA LEU A 65 -2.56 -22.72 8.35
C LEU A 65 -1.23 -22.92 9.09
N ARG A 66 -1.05 -22.16 10.17
CA ARG A 66 0.05 -22.32 11.13
C ARG A 66 -0.46 -23.14 12.31
N ASP A 67 0.33 -24.12 12.75
CA ASP A 67 0.05 -24.84 13.99
C ASP A 67 0.02 -23.89 15.19
N ASP A 68 -0.86 -24.15 16.15
CA ASP A 68 -0.93 -23.38 17.40
C ASP A 68 0.12 -23.84 18.41
N ILE A 69 1.38 -23.71 18.01
CA ILE A 69 2.56 -24.07 18.79
C ILE A 69 3.46 -22.84 18.87
N GLU A 70 4.05 -22.60 20.04
CA GLU A 70 5.05 -21.56 20.24
C GLU A 70 6.33 -21.91 19.46
N ASP A 71 6.79 -20.99 18.61
CA ASP A 71 8.01 -21.12 17.84
C ASP A 71 8.91 -19.90 18.05
N ASP A 72 9.96 -20.09 18.85
CA ASP A 72 10.97 -19.07 19.15
C ASP A 72 12.13 -19.03 18.15
N SER A 73 12.12 -19.87 17.10
CA SER A 73 13.24 -19.94 16.14
C SER A 73 13.49 -18.61 15.39
N TYR A 74 12.47 -17.76 15.33
CA TYR A 74 12.52 -16.42 14.74
C TYR A 74 12.51 -15.28 15.77
N SER A 75 12.56 -15.61 17.07
CA SER A 75 12.54 -14.60 18.14
C SER A 75 13.80 -13.73 18.09
N ILE A 76 13.61 -12.42 18.11
CA ILE A 76 14.69 -11.42 18.11
C ILE A 76 14.76 -10.70 19.46
N ASN A 77 15.98 -10.38 19.89
CA ASN A 77 16.17 -9.69 21.16
C ASN A 77 15.75 -8.20 21.07
N LYS A 78 15.46 -7.59 22.23
CA LYS A 78 15.03 -6.18 22.35
C LYS A 78 16.00 -5.21 21.67
N LYS A 79 17.31 -5.43 21.80
CA LYS A 79 18.32 -4.58 21.17
C LYS A 79 18.20 -4.62 19.64
N THR A 80 17.96 -5.79 19.06
CA THR A 80 17.74 -5.96 17.62
C THR A 80 16.45 -5.26 17.18
N ILE A 81 15.35 -5.44 17.92
CA ILE A 81 14.06 -4.79 17.62
C ILE A 81 14.17 -3.27 17.57
N LEU A 82 14.88 -2.68 18.54
CA LEU A 82 15.00 -1.22 18.65
C LEU A 82 16.09 -0.62 17.76
N SER A 83 16.91 -1.46 17.09
CA SER A 83 18.11 -0.99 16.38
C SER A 83 17.84 -0.02 15.23
N ASN A 84 16.68 -0.15 14.58
CA ASN A 84 16.25 0.70 13.46
C ASN A 84 15.19 1.74 13.83
N ALA A 85 14.82 1.85 15.11
CA ALA A 85 13.82 2.81 15.54
C ALA A 85 14.41 4.23 15.42
N ALA A 86 13.71 5.12 14.69
CA ALA A 86 14.15 6.51 14.55
C ALA A 86 14.23 7.26 15.88
N LYS A 87 13.36 6.90 16.83
CA LYS A 87 13.39 7.33 18.23
C LYS A 87 12.92 6.17 19.11
N SER A 88 13.67 5.91 20.17
CA SER A 88 13.33 4.91 21.19
C SER A 88 13.93 5.32 22.53
N ASP A 89 13.38 4.75 23.60
CA ASP A 89 14.06 4.66 24.89
C ASP A 89 14.60 3.22 25.09
N ASN A 90 14.96 2.86 26.32
CA ASN A 90 15.52 1.55 26.62
C ASN A 90 14.54 0.39 26.32
N ASP A 91 13.24 0.67 26.26
CA ASP A 91 12.19 -0.35 26.23
C ASP A 91 11.20 -0.16 25.08
N PHE A 92 11.02 1.05 24.56
CA PHE A 92 9.94 1.41 23.65
C PHE A 92 10.37 2.27 22.46
N VAL A 93 9.63 2.16 21.36
CA VAL A 93 9.66 3.14 20.27
C VAL A 93 8.88 4.38 20.68
N THR A 94 9.45 5.56 20.49
CA THR A 94 8.81 6.83 20.87
C THR A 94 8.15 7.48 19.66
N LEU A 95 6.87 7.81 19.79
CA LEU A 95 6.08 8.49 18.75
C LEU A 95 5.52 9.81 19.27
N ASN A 96 5.22 10.73 18.34
CA ASN A 96 4.53 11.96 18.69
C ASN A 96 3.06 11.65 19.02
N LYS A 97 2.60 12.08 20.19
CA LYS A 97 1.19 11.96 20.58
C LYS A 97 0.34 12.80 19.63
N VAL A 98 -0.61 12.15 18.96
CA VAL A 98 -1.47 12.77 17.92
C VAL A 98 -2.73 13.46 18.47
N VAL A 99 -3.06 13.27 19.75
CA VAL A 99 -4.26 13.85 20.39
C VAL A 99 -3.90 15.09 21.19
N LYS A 100 -4.59 16.21 20.92
CA LYS A 100 -4.71 17.36 21.83
C LYS A 100 -5.93 17.20 22.70
#